data_AF-A0A2A4KSI2-F1
#
_entry.id   AF-A0A2A4KSI2-F1
#
_cell.length_a   1.000
_cell.length_b   1.000
_cell.length_c   1.000
_cell.angle_alpha   90.00
_cell.angle_beta   90.00
_cell.angle_gamma   90.00
#
_symmetry.space_group_name_H-M   'P 1'
#
loop_
_entity.id
_entity.type
_entity.pdbx_description
1 polymer ?
#
loop_
_entity_poly.entity_id
_entity_poly.type
_entity_poly.pdbx_seq_one_letter_code
_entity_poly.pdbx_strand_id
1 'polypeptide(L)'
;MPGHTACLAHLADADRGAYLAGLTRGTDVDHRGTPFTELLLDALLNALRDPATGHARLGAAQFDSATFAGEAWFKSATFAGDAGFESATFQSYTTFRSATFQGHAQFRLATFHSYTGFESATFQGEAQFKWATFQGNTGFESATFQDHAEFTSATFQDFAGFESATFQDYAGFESATFQDLAGFGSATFQGDAGFESAVFHSDAKFESAVFERWVSLGPLVCAGKVGLSGAVFNGPATLSFATNRLECRRTRWISTAEVRLRYATVDLAHAVFEYPLTIAAEADPFVRPDGQPVAEQALAGAPGADAMVRMASLRGVDAAHLVLADVDLSKCLFTGTVHLDQVRLEGACSFDTVPSGTHWRHGHPTRFTSRHTLAEEHHWRASQPAAARGWKAAVPGTGHAGPTQLAPVYRALRKAFEDSKNEPGAADFYYGEMEMRRHDRTTTSPAERGLLHTYWILSGYGLRALRALGWLVAAMLITLVLLMGFGLPKDDPKQEATGTVPPGGGKVTFEIEKGDPQNPTGNRFTGKRFEKALNVTLNSVVFRSSGQDLTTAGTYIEMASRLVEPTLLALAVLAVRGRIKR
;
A
#
# COMPACT_ATOMS: atom_id res chain seq x y z
N MET A 1 -47.82 -10.29 -38.31
CA MET A 1 -48.48 -11.54 -37.86
C MET A 1 -48.91 -12.32 -39.09
N PRO A 2 -48.67 -13.64 -39.18
CA PRO A 2 -49.09 -14.43 -40.33
C PRO A 2 -50.58 -14.23 -40.61
N GLY A 3 -50.93 -13.76 -41.81
CA GLY A 3 -52.32 -13.55 -42.22
C GLY A 3 -53.02 -12.28 -41.72
N HIS A 4 -52.35 -11.40 -40.96
CA HIS A 4 -52.98 -10.17 -40.42
C HIS A 4 -52.10 -8.93 -40.61
N THR A 5 -52.75 -7.78 -40.89
CA THR A 5 -52.10 -6.46 -41.02
C THR A 5 -51.89 -5.73 -39.68
N ALA A 6 -52.54 -6.19 -38.61
CA ALA A 6 -52.41 -5.64 -37.26
C ALA A 6 -51.48 -6.51 -36.38
N CYS A 7 -50.85 -5.89 -35.37
CA CYS A 7 -50.10 -6.62 -34.35
C CYS A 7 -51.03 -7.29 -33.32
N LEU A 8 -50.51 -8.22 -32.52
CA LEU A 8 -51.31 -9.05 -31.60
C LEU A 8 -52.23 -8.22 -30.68
N ALA A 9 -51.76 -7.06 -30.23
CA ALA A 9 -52.51 -6.16 -29.36
C ALA A 9 -53.70 -5.46 -30.04
N HIS A 10 -53.63 -5.26 -31.36
CA HIS A 10 -54.66 -4.55 -32.14
C HIS A 10 -55.54 -5.52 -32.95
N LEU A 11 -55.37 -6.83 -32.79
CA LEU A 11 -56.28 -7.83 -33.34
C LEU A 11 -57.62 -7.81 -32.59
N ALA A 12 -58.71 -8.03 -33.32
CA ALA A 12 -60.02 -8.30 -32.74
C ALA A 12 -59.95 -9.53 -31.82
N ASP A 13 -60.75 -9.56 -30.75
CA ASP A 13 -60.65 -10.59 -29.71
C ASP A 13 -60.83 -12.03 -30.25
N ALA A 14 -61.69 -12.22 -31.26
CA ALA A 14 -61.90 -13.51 -31.89
C ALA A 14 -60.64 -13.99 -32.66
N ASP A 15 -60.04 -13.12 -33.46
CA ASP A 15 -58.81 -13.42 -34.20
C ASP A 15 -57.63 -13.64 -33.27
N ARG A 16 -57.54 -12.84 -32.20
CA ARG A 16 -56.52 -12.98 -31.16
C ARG A 16 -56.63 -14.33 -30.45
N GLY A 17 -57.85 -14.72 -30.06
CA GLY A 17 -58.12 -16.01 -29.44
C GLY A 17 -57.76 -17.19 -30.35
N ALA A 18 -58.12 -17.09 -31.65
CA ALA A 18 -57.79 -18.12 -32.64
C ALA A 18 -56.27 -18.25 -32.86
N TYR A 19 -55.55 -17.13 -32.94
CA TYR A 19 -54.08 -17.14 -33.02
C TYR A 19 -53.45 -17.82 -31.82
N LEU A 20 -53.83 -17.42 -30.60
CA LEU A 20 -53.28 -17.97 -29.37
C LEU A 20 -53.59 -19.48 -29.22
N ALA A 21 -54.79 -19.92 -29.58
CA ALA A 21 -55.16 -21.34 -29.54
C ALA A 21 -54.38 -22.21 -30.55
N GLY A 22 -53.83 -21.60 -31.60
CA GLY A 22 -53.00 -22.28 -32.60
C GLY A 22 -51.53 -22.44 -32.19
N LEU A 23 -51.08 -21.77 -31.13
CA LEU A 23 -49.71 -21.86 -30.66
C LEU A 23 -49.48 -23.17 -29.89
N THR A 24 -48.29 -23.73 -30.07
CA THR A 24 -47.81 -24.89 -29.32
C THR A 24 -46.42 -24.62 -28.77
N ARG A 25 -45.99 -25.39 -27.76
CA ARG A 25 -44.63 -25.26 -27.20
C ARG A 25 -43.57 -25.28 -28.30
N GLY A 26 -42.61 -24.37 -28.24
CA GLY A 26 -41.53 -24.24 -29.22
C GLY A 26 -41.94 -23.58 -30.55
N THR A 27 -43.15 -23.03 -30.66
CA THR A 27 -43.54 -22.25 -31.85
C THR A 27 -42.74 -20.96 -31.93
N ASP A 28 -42.31 -20.59 -33.14
CA ASP A 28 -41.68 -19.30 -33.43
C ASP A 28 -42.71 -18.17 -33.38
N VAL A 29 -42.37 -17.07 -32.72
CA VAL A 29 -43.24 -15.89 -32.58
C VAL A 29 -42.55 -14.62 -33.05
N ASP A 30 -43.28 -13.81 -33.80
CA ASP A 30 -42.84 -12.48 -34.25
C ASP A 30 -43.85 -11.42 -33.81
N HIS A 31 -43.46 -10.67 -32.79
CA HIS A 31 -44.23 -9.63 -32.14
C HIS A 31 -43.43 -8.32 -32.06
N ARG A 32 -42.54 -8.08 -33.02
CA ARG A 32 -41.82 -6.81 -33.12
C ARG A 32 -42.78 -5.61 -33.17
N GLY A 33 -42.45 -4.55 -32.44
CA GLY A 33 -43.27 -3.34 -32.34
C GLY A 33 -44.62 -3.50 -31.63
N THR A 34 -44.89 -4.67 -31.01
CA THR A 34 -46.19 -4.93 -30.38
C THR A 34 -46.24 -4.37 -28.96
N PRO A 35 -47.28 -3.62 -28.58
CA PRO A 35 -47.50 -3.24 -27.19
C PRO A 35 -48.15 -4.40 -26.41
N PHE A 36 -47.50 -4.87 -25.35
CA PHE A 36 -48.00 -5.92 -24.45
C PHE A 36 -48.55 -5.32 -23.16
N THR A 37 -49.79 -5.68 -22.83
CA THR A 37 -50.28 -5.63 -21.45
C THR A 37 -49.88 -6.92 -20.72
N GLU A 38 -49.90 -6.90 -19.39
CA GLU A 38 -49.64 -8.09 -18.56
C GLU A 38 -50.54 -9.26 -18.96
N LEU A 39 -51.85 -9.03 -19.06
CA LEU A 39 -52.82 -10.05 -19.49
C LEU A 39 -52.53 -10.62 -20.89
N LEU A 40 -52.06 -9.79 -21.82
CA LEU A 40 -51.77 -10.25 -23.18
C LEU A 40 -50.49 -11.10 -23.22
N LEU A 41 -49.46 -10.70 -22.48
CA LEU A 41 -48.25 -11.48 -22.35
C LEU A 41 -48.51 -12.82 -21.67
N ASP A 42 -49.28 -12.82 -20.58
CA ASP A 42 -49.67 -14.04 -19.88
C ASP A 42 -50.45 -14.99 -20.80
N ALA A 43 -51.37 -14.46 -21.60
CA ALA A 43 -52.11 -15.27 -22.57
C ALA A 43 -51.17 -15.89 -23.61
N LEU A 44 -50.19 -15.14 -24.11
CA LEU A 44 -49.17 -15.64 -25.05
C LEU A 44 -48.31 -16.74 -24.41
N LEU A 45 -47.77 -16.49 -23.22
CA LEU A 45 -46.89 -17.45 -22.54
C LEU A 45 -47.64 -18.71 -22.10
N ASN A 46 -48.91 -18.59 -21.72
CA ASN A 46 -49.77 -19.73 -21.42
C ASN A 46 -50.05 -20.60 -22.64
N ALA A 47 -50.23 -19.99 -23.81
CA ALA A 47 -50.41 -20.71 -25.07
C ALA A 47 -49.14 -21.50 -25.48
N LEU A 48 -47.96 -21.03 -25.07
CA LEU A 48 -46.66 -21.66 -25.34
C LEU A 48 -46.17 -22.57 -24.19
N ARG A 49 -47.03 -22.86 -23.20
CA ARG A 49 -46.66 -23.64 -22.01
C ARG A 49 -46.32 -25.08 -22.38
N ASP A 50 -45.17 -25.56 -21.92
CA ASP A 50 -44.79 -26.97 -21.99
C ASP A 50 -45.47 -27.75 -20.84
N PRO A 51 -46.33 -28.75 -21.12
CA PRO A 51 -46.99 -29.53 -20.08
C PRO A 51 -46.04 -30.30 -19.16
N ALA A 52 -44.82 -30.62 -19.64
CA ALA A 52 -43.86 -31.41 -18.86
C ALA A 52 -43.16 -30.59 -17.77
N THR A 53 -42.82 -29.33 -18.08
CA THR A 53 -42.11 -28.44 -17.15
C THR A 53 -43.05 -27.45 -16.46
N GLY A 54 -44.23 -27.21 -17.04
CA GLY A 54 -45.15 -26.18 -16.61
C GLY A 54 -44.70 -24.76 -16.99
N HIS A 55 -43.64 -24.58 -17.79
CA HIS A 55 -43.11 -23.28 -18.15
C HIS A 55 -43.28 -22.97 -19.63
N ALA A 56 -43.27 -21.68 -20.00
CA ALA A 56 -43.35 -21.28 -21.39
C ALA A 56 -42.10 -21.75 -22.15
N ARG A 57 -42.31 -22.36 -23.32
CA ARG A 57 -41.23 -22.72 -24.25
C ARG A 57 -41.51 -22.07 -25.59
N LEU A 58 -40.66 -21.14 -25.98
CA LEU A 58 -40.72 -20.40 -27.23
C LEU A 58 -39.70 -20.98 -28.22
N GLY A 59 -40.00 -20.93 -29.52
CA GLY A 59 -39.01 -21.18 -30.57
C GLY A 59 -38.09 -19.97 -30.72
N ALA A 60 -37.90 -19.47 -31.94
CA ALA A 60 -37.41 -18.11 -32.17
C ALA A 60 -38.48 -17.10 -31.71
N ALA A 61 -38.11 -16.14 -30.86
CA ALA A 61 -39.03 -15.17 -30.29
C ALA A 61 -38.54 -13.74 -30.54
N GLN A 62 -39.25 -13.01 -31.40
CA GLN A 62 -38.87 -11.66 -31.81
C GLN A 62 -39.80 -10.62 -31.17
N PHE A 63 -39.27 -9.87 -30.21
CA PHE A 63 -39.94 -8.78 -29.49
C PHE A 63 -39.21 -7.44 -29.69
N ASP A 64 -38.42 -7.29 -30.76
CA ASP A 64 -37.69 -6.05 -31.02
C ASP A 64 -38.66 -4.87 -31.15
N SER A 65 -38.30 -3.75 -30.52
CA SER A 65 -39.14 -2.55 -30.42
C SER A 65 -40.52 -2.78 -29.78
N ALA A 66 -40.78 -3.92 -29.14
CA ALA A 66 -42.00 -4.16 -28.39
C ALA A 66 -42.03 -3.31 -27.10
N THR A 67 -43.24 -2.98 -26.63
CA THR A 67 -43.43 -2.22 -25.39
C THR A 67 -44.24 -3.04 -24.41
N PHE A 68 -43.63 -3.45 -23.29
CA PHE A 68 -44.32 -4.13 -22.20
C PHE A 68 -44.79 -3.07 -21.20
N ALA A 69 -46.09 -2.73 -21.27
CA ALA A 69 -46.69 -1.67 -20.47
C ALA A 69 -46.99 -2.08 -19.02
N GLY A 70 -47.20 -3.38 -18.79
CA GLY A 70 -47.39 -3.97 -17.46
C GLY A 70 -46.18 -4.78 -17.01
N GLU A 71 -46.38 -5.64 -16.01
CA GLU A 71 -45.35 -6.58 -15.58
C GLU A 71 -45.05 -7.60 -16.68
N ALA A 72 -43.76 -7.93 -16.85
CA ALA A 72 -43.29 -8.84 -17.89
C ALA A 72 -42.65 -10.10 -17.27
N TRP A 73 -43.45 -11.17 -17.14
CA TRP A 73 -43.06 -12.38 -16.43
C TRP A 73 -42.60 -13.50 -17.36
N PHE A 74 -41.30 -13.52 -17.69
CA PHE A 74 -40.63 -14.61 -18.40
C PHE A 74 -39.94 -15.61 -17.45
N LYS A 75 -40.39 -15.69 -16.20
CA LYS A 75 -39.81 -16.57 -15.19
C LYS A 75 -39.80 -18.02 -15.65
N SER A 76 -38.63 -18.65 -15.60
CA SER A 76 -38.39 -20.04 -16.01
C SER A 76 -38.74 -20.34 -17.47
N ALA A 77 -38.94 -19.31 -18.31
CA ALA A 77 -39.21 -19.50 -19.73
C ALA A 77 -37.98 -20.07 -20.44
N THR A 78 -38.21 -20.91 -21.46
CA THR A 78 -37.15 -21.42 -22.34
C THR A 78 -37.33 -20.81 -23.73
N PHE A 79 -36.32 -20.08 -24.19
CA PHE A 79 -36.20 -19.61 -25.57
C PHE A 79 -35.30 -20.60 -26.32
N ALA A 80 -35.91 -21.48 -27.11
CA ALA A 80 -35.21 -22.56 -27.80
C ALA A 80 -34.50 -22.09 -29.08
N GLY A 81 -34.96 -20.98 -29.68
CA GLY A 81 -34.27 -20.24 -30.73
C GLY A 81 -33.78 -18.89 -30.22
N ASP A 82 -33.49 -17.98 -31.16
CA ASP A 82 -33.05 -16.61 -30.86
C ASP A 82 -34.17 -15.80 -30.18
N ALA A 83 -33.79 -15.06 -29.13
CA ALA A 83 -34.67 -14.19 -28.37
C ALA A 83 -34.29 -12.73 -28.62
N GLY A 84 -35.04 -12.06 -29.49
CA GLY A 84 -34.87 -10.65 -29.85
C GLY A 84 -35.68 -9.73 -28.95
N PHE A 85 -35.02 -8.79 -28.28
CA PHE A 85 -35.59 -7.71 -27.49
C PHE A 85 -34.88 -6.38 -27.81
N GLU A 86 -34.34 -6.24 -29.04
CA GLU A 86 -33.59 -5.05 -29.41
C GLU A 86 -34.51 -3.82 -29.40
N SER A 87 -34.09 -2.74 -28.73
CA SER A 87 -34.89 -1.52 -28.52
C SER A 87 -36.25 -1.76 -27.85
N ALA A 88 -36.46 -2.91 -27.20
CA ALA A 88 -37.68 -3.18 -26.45
C ALA A 88 -37.76 -2.30 -25.20
N THR A 89 -38.97 -1.90 -24.83
CA THR A 89 -39.22 -1.06 -23.65
C THR A 89 -40.05 -1.82 -22.62
N PHE A 90 -39.52 -1.96 -21.41
CA PHE A 90 -40.22 -2.54 -20.27
C PHE A 90 -40.56 -1.43 -19.27
N GLN A 91 -41.85 -1.15 -19.09
CA GLN A 91 -42.34 -0.03 -18.27
C GLN A 91 -42.45 -0.38 -16.77
N SER A 92 -42.54 -1.67 -16.44
CA SER A 92 -42.72 -2.17 -15.07
C SER A 92 -41.76 -3.31 -14.77
N TYR A 93 -41.97 -3.98 -13.63
CA TYR A 93 -41.23 -5.16 -13.18
C TYR A 93 -41.07 -6.19 -14.30
N THR A 94 -39.82 -6.58 -14.56
CA THR A 94 -39.48 -7.59 -15.57
C THR A 94 -38.69 -8.70 -14.93
N THR A 95 -39.05 -9.95 -15.21
CA THR A 95 -38.29 -11.10 -14.68
C THR A 95 -38.07 -12.16 -15.75
N PHE A 96 -36.80 -12.48 -15.94
CA PHE A 96 -36.24 -13.63 -16.65
C PHE A 96 -35.59 -14.60 -15.65
N ARG A 97 -36.02 -14.58 -14.38
CA ARG A 97 -35.45 -15.43 -13.35
C ARG A 97 -35.53 -16.89 -13.74
N SER A 98 -34.41 -17.59 -13.70
CA SER A 98 -34.26 -18.99 -14.11
C SER A 98 -34.68 -19.27 -15.57
N ALA A 99 -34.76 -18.24 -16.43
CA ALA A 99 -35.00 -18.42 -17.85
C ALA A 99 -33.77 -19.06 -18.52
N THR A 100 -34.01 -19.78 -19.61
CA THR A 100 -32.95 -20.40 -20.43
C THR A 100 -33.03 -19.84 -21.84
N PHE A 101 -31.95 -19.21 -22.30
CA PHE A 101 -31.77 -18.75 -23.66
C PHE A 101 -30.81 -19.71 -24.38
N GLN A 102 -31.36 -20.54 -25.28
CA GLN A 102 -30.56 -21.54 -26.03
C GLN A 102 -29.90 -20.93 -27.27
N GLY A 103 -30.60 -20.01 -27.94
CA GLY A 103 -30.04 -19.17 -29.01
C GLY A 103 -29.49 -17.85 -28.50
N HIS A 104 -29.27 -16.89 -29.40
CA HIS A 104 -28.80 -15.55 -29.06
C HIS A 104 -29.87 -14.77 -28.29
N ALA A 105 -29.48 -14.11 -27.19
CA ALA A 105 -30.34 -13.23 -26.41
C ALA A 105 -29.97 -11.77 -26.63
N GLN A 106 -30.78 -11.04 -27.40
CA GLN A 106 -30.46 -9.69 -27.87
C GLN A 106 -31.29 -8.66 -27.10
N PHE A 107 -30.67 -7.98 -26.14
CA PHE A 107 -31.25 -6.87 -25.35
C PHE A 107 -30.60 -5.52 -25.68
N ARG A 108 -30.02 -5.40 -26.87
CA ARG A 108 -29.36 -4.16 -27.33
C ARG A 108 -30.33 -3.00 -27.31
N LEU A 109 -29.90 -1.84 -26.81
CA LEU A 109 -30.75 -0.63 -26.71
C LEU A 109 -32.06 -0.83 -25.93
N ALA A 110 -32.26 -1.96 -25.24
CA ALA A 110 -33.46 -2.19 -24.46
C ALA A 110 -33.49 -1.26 -23.24
N THR A 111 -34.67 -0.80 -22.86
CA THR A 111 -34.86 0.08 -21.70
C THR A 111 -35.78 -0.58 -20.69
N PHE A 112 -35.28 -0.77 -19.48
CA PHE A 112 -36.02 -1.31 -18.34
C PHE A 112 -36.24 -0.20 -17.31
N HIS A 113 -37.49 0.20 -17.10
CA HIS A 113 -37.84 1.33 -16.22
C HIS A 113 -37.91 0.97 -14.73
N SER A 114 -38.00 -0.32 -14.41
CA SER A 114 -38.14 -0.82 -13.04
C SER A 114 -37.18 -1.99 -12.79
N TYR A 115 -37.38 -2.69 -11.68
CA TYR A 115 -36.58 -3.86 -11.33
C TYR A 115 -36.57 -4.90 -12.46
N THR A 116 -35.38 -5.39 -12.78
CA THR A 116 -35.16 -6.40 -13.81
C THR A 116 -34.35 -7.56 -13.25
N GLY A 117 -34.96 -8.73 -13.18
CA GLY A 117 -34.31 -9.93 -12.63
C GLY A 117 -33.93 -10.95 -13.70
N PHE A 118 -32.66 -11.29 -13.79
CA PHE A 118 -32.07 -12.41 -14.55
C PHE A 118 -31.45 -13.46 -13.62
N GLU A 119 -31.92 -13.54 -12.37
CA GLU A 119 -31.29 -14.38 -11.35
C GLU A 119 -31.38 -15.85 -11.76
N SER A 120 -30.25 -16.56 -11.68
CA SER A 120 -30.12 -17.95 -12.12
C SER A 120 -30.52 -18.20 -13.58
N ALA A 121 -30.59 -17.15 -14.43
CA ALA A 121 -30.80 -17.33 -15.85
C ALA A 121 -29.58 -18.01 -16.49
N THR A 122 -29.82 -18.79 -17.54
CA THR A 122 -28.77 -19.46 -18.32
C THR A 122 -28.80 -18.95 -19.75
N PHE A 123 -27.70 -18.36 -20.20
CA PHE A 123 -27.47 -17.93 -21.56
C PHE A 123 -26.48 -18.91 -22.20
N GLN A 124 -26.99 -19.77 -23.09
CA GLN A 124 -26.17 -20.76 -23.80
C GLN A 124 -25.55 -20.20 -25.08
N GLY A 125 -26.27 -19.30 -25.76
CA GLY A 125 -25.73 -18.46 -26.82
C GLY A 125 -25.34 -17.07 -26.32
N GLU A 126 -24.84 -16.23 -27.24
CA GLU A 126 -24.41 -14.87 -26.92
C GLU A 126 -25.53 -14.05 -26.23
N ALA A 127 -25.16 -13.33 -25.17
CA ALA A 127 -26.04 -12.43 -24.44
C ALA A 127 -25.59 -10.97 -24.66
N GLN A 128 -26.38 -10.21 -25.42
CA GLN A 128 -26.02 -8.86 -25.83
C GLN A 128 -26.88 -7.81 -25.11
N PHE A 129 -26.30 -7.09 -24.16
CA PHE A 129 -26.89 -5.97 -23.41
C PHE A 129 -26.29 -4.62 -23.82
N LYS A 130 -25.69 -4.53 -25.01
CA LYS A 130 -25.01 -3.34 -25.49
C LYS A 130 -25.95 -2.13 -25.53
N TRP A 131 -25.54 -1.02 -24.92
CA TRP A 131 -26.36 0.20 -24.76
C TRP A 131 -27.72 -0.01 -24.08
N ALA A 132 -27.93 -1.12 -23.39
CA ALA A 132 -29.13 -1.30 -22.58
C ALA A 132 -29.15 -0.32 -21.42
N THR A 133 -30.34 0.16 -21.05
CA THR A 133 -30.54 1.05 -19.91
C THR A 133 -31.42 0.38 -18.88
N PHE A 134 -30.88 0.18 -17.68
CA PHE A 134 -31.57 -0.32 -16.51
C PHE A 134 -31.79 0.82 -15.52
N GLN A 135 -33.03 1.30 -15.41
CA GLN A 135 -33.37 2.43 -14.55
C GLN A 135 -33.65 2.01 -13.10
N GLY A 136 -34.00 0.74 -12.88
CA GLY A 136 -34.18 0.16 -11.55
C GLY A 136 -33.12 -0.90 -11.23
N ASN A 137 -33.17 -1.41 -10.01
CA ASN A 137 -32.31 -2.50 -9.54
C ASN A 137 -32.30 -3.68 -10.54
N THR A 138 -31.11 -4.16 -10.88
CA THR A 138 -30.95 -5.26 -11.84
C THR A 138 -30.12 -6.38 -11.24
N GLY A 139 -30.63 -7.60 -11.33
CA GLY A 139 -30.01 -8.79 -10.76
C GLY A 139 -29.62 -9.82 -11.80
N PHE A 140 -28.36 -10.23 -11.82
CA PHE A 140 -27.80 -11.36 -12.57
C PHE A 140 -27.20 -12.39 -11.61
N GLU A 141 -27.69 -12.44 -10.36
CA GLU A 141 -27.13 -13.30 -9.33
C GLU A 141 -27.24 -14.77 -9.73
N SER A 142 -26.11 -15.49 -9.65
CA SER A 142 -25.99 -16.88 -10.10
C SER A 142 -26.37 -17.12 -11.56
N ALA A 143 -26.45 -16.08 -12.40
CA ALA A 143 -26.62 -16.25 -13.83
C ALA A 143 -25.39 -16.93 -14.44
N THR A 144 -25.62 -17.75 -15.47
CA THR A 144 -24.55 -18.43 -16.20
C THR A 144 -24.57 -18.00 -17.66
N PHE A 145 -23.46 -17.42 -18.10
CA PHE A 145 -23.19 -17.06 -19.48
C PHE A 145 -22.17 -18.07 -20.04
N GLN A 146 -22.62 -18.97 -20.91
CA GLN A 146 -21.78 -20.03 -21.48
C GLN A 146 -20.98 -19.53 -22.70
N ASP A 147 -21.47 -18.47 -23.33
CA ASP A 147 -20.87 -17.78 -24.47
C ASP A 147 -20.65 -16.29 -24.14
N HIS A 148 -20.31 -15.48 -25.12
CA HIS A 148 -19.99 -14.06 -24.99
C HIS A 148 -21.14 -13.29 -24.32
N ALA A 149 -20.80 -12.54 -23.26
CA ALA A 149 -21.71 -11.65 -22.55
C ALA A 149 -21.24 -10.19 -22.71
N GLU A 150 -21.99 -9.38 -23.46
CA GLU A 150 -21.60 -8.01 -23.79
C GLU A 150 -22.51 -7.00 -23.07
N PHE A 151 -21.96 -6.28 -22.08
CA PHE A 151 -22.55 -5.15 -21.37
C PHE A 151 -21.92 -3.81 -21.79
N THR A 152 -21.22 -3.78 -22.93
CA THR A 152 -20.55 -2.60 -23.46
C THR A 152 -21.49 -1.40 -23.53
N SER A 153 -21.10 -0.29 -22.90
CA SER A 153 -21.89 0.95 -22.83
C SER A 153 -23.29 0.80 -22.21
N ALA A 154 -23.55 -0.29 -21.49
CA ALA A 154 -24.78 -0.42 -20.71
C ALA A 154 -24.79 0.57 -19.54
N THR A 155 -25.98 1.03 -19.17
CA THR A 155 -26.16 1.96 -18.04
C THR A 155 -27.06 1.34 -16.98
N PHE A 156 -26.54 1.26 -15.76
CA PHE A 156 -27.27 0.83 -14.57
C PHE A 156 -27.45 2.03 -13.65
N GLN A 157 -28.70 2.49 -13.48
CA GLN A 157 -29.02 3.68 -12.68
C GLN A 157 -29.10 3.38 -11.17
N ASP A 158 -29.53 2.18 -10.81
CA ASP A 158 -29.57 1.69 -9.44
C ASP A 158 -28.61 0.49 -9.26
N PHE A 159 -28.79 -0.30 -8.20
CA PHE A 159 -27.96 -1.48 -7.90
C PHE A 159 -27.90 -2.46 -9.08
N ALA A 160 -26.68 -2.91 -9.41
CA ALA A 160 -26.42 -3.96 -10.40
C ALA A 160 -25.70 -5.13 -9.74
N GLY A 161 -26.41 -6.25 -9.56
CA GLY A 161 -25.89 -7.47 -8.94
C GLY A 161 -25.46 -8.51 -9.97
N PHE A 162 -24.27 -9.06 -9.83
CA PHE A 162 -23.67 -10.17 -10.58
C PHE A 162 -23.08 -11.19 -9.61
N GLU A 163 -23.57 -11.24 -8.37
CA GLU A 163 -23.05 -12.10 -7.33
C GLU A 163 -23.13 -13.58 -7.73
N SER A 164 -22.02 -14.31 -7.60
CA SER A 164 -21.91 -15.71 -8.03
C SER A 164 -22.25 -15.98 -9.50
N ALA A 165 -22.28 -14.94 -10.35
CA ALA A 165 -22.43 -15.13 -11.79
C ALA A 165 -21.21 -15.85 -12.37
N THR A 166 -21.44 -16.68 -13.39
CA THR A 166 -20.37 -17.41 -14.09
C THR A 166 -20.32 -16.97 -15.55
N PHE A 167 -19.17 -16.45 -15.98
CA PHE A 167 -18.88 -16.10 -17.36
C PHE A 167 -17.87 -17.12 -17.91
N GLN A 168 -18.31 -18.01 -18.80
CA GLN A 168 -17.47 -19.10 -19.31
C GLN A 168 -16.57 -18.65 -20.47
N ASP A 169 -17.03 -17.66 -21.23
CA ASP A 169 -16.28 -16.98 -22.29
C ASP A 169 -16.10 -15.48 -21.93
N TYR A 170 -15.87 -14.63 -22.93
CA TYR A 170 -15.64 -13.20 -22.75
C TYR A 170 -16.80 -12.47 -22.07
N ALA A 171 -16.47 -11.65 -21.06
CA ALA A 171 -17.38 -10.75 -20.36
C ALA A 171 -16.94 -9.30 -20.52
N GLY A 172 -17.62 -8.57 -21.41
CA GLY A 172 -17.29 -7.18 -21.74
C GLY A 172 -18.16 -6.18 -20.98
N PHE A 173 -17.54 -5.31 -20.17
CA PHE A 173 -18.16 -4.19 -19.46
C PHE A 173 -17.57 -2.85 -19.91
N GLU A 174 -17.02 -2.78 -21.12
CA GLU A 174 -16.33 -1.61 -21.64
C GLU A 174 -17.27 -0.41 -21.72
N SER A 175 -16.85 0.72 -21.16
CA SER A 175 -17.65 1.94 -21.07
C SER A 175 -19.01 1.76 -20.37
N ALA A 176 -19.23 0.67 -19.63
CA ALA A 176 -20.42 0.50 -18.81
C ALA A 176 -20.44 1.54 -17.68
N THR A 177 -21.63 2.05 -17.36
CA THR A 177 -21.81 3.06 -16.32
C THR A 177 -22.70 2.50 -15.21
N PHE A 178 -22.18 2.47 -13.99
CA PHE A 178 -22.87 2.07 -12.76
C PHE A 178 -23.06 3.29 -11.87
N GLN A 179 -24.29 3.78 -11.77
CA GLN A 179 -24.62 4.98 -10.99
C GLN A 179 -24.71 4.70 -9.49
N ASP A 180 -25.09 3.48 -9.11
CA ASP A 180 -25.04 2.99 -7.74
C ASP A 180 -24.12 1.76 -7.63
N LEU A 181 -24.25 1.00 -6.54
CA LEU A 181 -23.40 -0.13 -6.19
C LEU A 181 -23.44 -1.23 -7.25
N ALA A 182 -22.26 -1.68 -7.67
CA ALA A 182 -22.08 -2.80 -8.58
C ALA A 182 -21.43 -3.99 -7.85
N GLY A 183 -22.13 -5.12 -7.80
CA GLY A 183 -21.71 -6.32 -7.11
C GLY A 183 -21.28 -7.43 -8.06
N PHE A 184 -20.05 -7.91 -7.93
CA PHE A 184 -19.45 -9.05 -8.63
C PHE A 184 -18.89 -10.06 -7.62
N GLY A 185 -19.42 -10.06 -6.38
CA GLY A 185 -18.92 -10.89 -5.30
C GLY A 185 -19.07 -12.38 -5.64
N SER A 186 -17.98 -13.14 -5.48
CA SER A 186 -17.90 -14.57 -5.85
C SER A 186 -18.20 -14.87 -7.33
N ALA A 187 -18.22 -13.87 -8.21
CA ALA A 187 -18.33 -14.09 -9.63
C ALA A 187 -17.09 -14.83 -10.17
N THR A 188 -17.30 -15.69 -11.16
CA THR A 188 -16.23 -16.47 -11.81
C THR A 188 -16.12 -16.07 -13.27
N PHE A 189 -14.97 -15.55 -13.66
CA PHE A 189 -14.61 -15.21 -15.04
C PHE A 189 -13.64 -16.27 -15.56
N GLN A 190 -14.16 -17.24 -16.32
CA GLN A 190 -13.37 -18.31 -16.94
C GLN A 190 -12.74 -17.88 -18.27
N GLY A 191 -13.41 -16.96 -18.97
CA GLY A 191 -12.88 -16.23 -20.13
C GLY A 191 -12.22 -14.91 -19.73
N ASP A 192 -11.91 -14.10 -20.74
CA ASP A 192 -11.34 -12.76 -20.53
C ASP A 192 -12.44 -11.80 -20.04
N ALA A 193 -12.09 -10.91 -19.10
CA ALA A 193 -13.02 -9.90 -18.59
C ALA A 193 -12.44 -8.49 -18.78
N GLY A 194 -13.23 -7.62 -19.40
CA GLY A 194 -12.81 -6.26 -19.75
C GLY A 194 -13.69 -5.20 -19.09
N PHE A 195 -13.05 -4.23 -18.44
CA PHE A 195 -13.72 -3.10 -17.77
C PHE A 195 -13.14 -1.76 -18.24
N GLU A 196 -12.62 -1.71 -19.46
CA GLU A 196 -12.00 -0.52 -20.00
C GLU A 196 -13.00 0.64 -20.09
N SER A 197 -12.62 1.81 -19.60
CA SER A 197 -13.44 3.01 -19.53
C SER A 197 -14.75 2.86 -18.72
N ALA A 198 -14.90 1.80 -17.92
CA ALA A 198 -16.05 1.65 -17.04
C ALA A 198 -16.05 2.74 -15.95
N VAL A 199 -17.25 3.19 -15.55
CA VAL A 199 -17.43 4.22 -14.53
C VAL A 199 -18.34 3.70 -13.43
N PHE A 200 -17.84 3.72 -12.20
CA PHE A 200 -18.59 3.40 -10.99
C PHE A 200 -18.74 4.68 -10.15
N HIS A 201 -19.96 5.18 -10.01
CA HIS A 201 -20.26 6.34 -9.16
C HIS A 201 -20.38 5.98 -7.67
N SER A 202 -20.46 4.68 -7.36
CA SER A 202 -20.48 4.11 -6.00
C SER A 202 -19.40 3.02 -5.87
N ASP A 203 -19.56 2.12 -4.89
CA ASP A 203 -18.64 1.01 -4.64
C ASP A 203 -18.72 -0.06 -5.73
N ALA A 204 -17.55 -0.56 -6.17
CA ALA A 204 -17.41 -1.72 -7.05
C ALA A 204 -16.86 -2.91 -6.26
N LYS A 205 -17.66 -3.97 -6.15
CA LYS A 205 -17.44 -5.09 -5.23
C LYS A 205 -17.08 -6.36 -5.99
N PHE A 206 -15.84 -6.81 -5.89
CA PHE A 206 -15.31 -8.04 -6.50
C PHE A 206 -14.83 -9.03 -5.42
N GLU A 207 -15.41 -8.99 -4.22
CA GLU A 207 -14.95 -9.83 -3.12
C GLU A 207 -15.08 -11.32 -3.47
N SER A 208 -13.99 -12.07 -3.27
CA SER A 208 -13.89 -13.50 -3.62
C SER A 208 -14.17 -13.83 -5.09
N ALA A 209 -14.11 -12.84 -6.00
CA ALA A 209 -14.19 -13.11 -7.44
C ALA A 209 -12.98 -13.93 -7.91
N VAL A 210 -13.18 -14.76 -8.92
CA VAL A 210 -12.14 -15.62 -9.51
C VAL A 210 -11.94 -15.24 -10.97
N PHE A 211 -10.70 -14.96 -11.34
CA PHE A 211 -10.28 -14.68 -12.71
C PHE A 211 -9.34 -15.81 -13.18
N GLU A 212 -9.83 -16.70 -14.04
CA GLU A 212 -9.10 -17.89 -14.48
C GLU A 212 -8.05 -17.59 -15.56
N ARG A 213 -8.31 -16.57 -16.39
CA ARG A 213 -7.49 -16.18 -17.53
C ARG A 213 -6.95 -14.76 -17.36
N TRP A 214 -6.43 -14.21 -18.46
CA TRP A 214 -5.97 -12.84 -18.49
C TRP A 214 -7.11 -11.89 -18.18
N VAL A 215 -6.83 -10.88 -17.35
CA VAL A 215 -7.83 -9.87 -16.99
C VAL A 215 -7.25 -8.46 -17.12
N SER A 216 -8.03 -7.59 -17.76
CA SER A 216 -7.76 -6.15 -17.83
C SER A 216 -8.88 -5.39 -17.14
N LEU A 217 -8.66 -5.04 -15.87
CA LEU A 217 -9.58 -4.17 -15.15
C LEU A 217 -9.12 -2.72 -15.33
N GLY A 218 -9.77 -2.03 -16.26
CA GLY A 218 -9.55 -0.61 -16.54
C GLY A 218 -8.66 -0.32 -17.75
N PRO A 219 -8.35 0.97 -18.00
CA PRO A 219 -8.57 2.12 -17.12
C PRO A 219 -10.03 2.34 -16.72
N LEU A 220 -10.34 2.35 -15.42
CA LEU A 220 -11.69 2.61 -14.91
C LEU A 220 -11.67 3.64 -13.78
N VAL A 221 -12.81 4.29 -13.56
CA VAL A 221 -13.02 5.26 -12.47
C VAL A 221 -14.02 4.68 -11.48
N CYS A 222 -13.67 4.70 -10.20
CA CYS A 222 -14.58 4.34 -9.12
C CYS A 222 -14.57 5.43 -8.05
N ALA A 223 -15.67 6.17 -7.94
CA ALA A 223 -15.82 7.24 -6.96
C ALA A 223 -15.91 6.70 -5.52
N GLY A 224 -16.47 5.51 -5.36
CA GLY A 224 -16.45 4.74 -4.11
C GLY A 224 -15.16 3.93 -3.93
N LYS A 225 -15.29 2.78 -3.28
CA LYS A 225 -14.19 1.82 -3.10
C LYS A 225 -14.22 0.72 -4.15
N VAL A 226 -13.05 0.23 -4.53
CA VAL A 226 -12.89 -1.04 -5.26
C VAL A 226 -12.50 -2.14 -4.26
N GLY A 227 -13.40 -3.09 -4.05
CA GLY A 227 -13.20 -4.21 -3.13
C GLY A 227 -12.77 -5.48 -3.85
N LEU A 228 -11.52 -5.92 -3.69
CA LEU A 228 -10.99 -7.17 -4.23
C LEU A 228 -10.70 -8.20 -3.14
N SER A 229 -11.27 -8.02 -1.94
CA SER A 229 -10.88 -8.85 -0.80
C SER A 229 -11.25 -10.32 -1.02
N GLY A 230 -10.28 -11.22 -0.88
CA GLY A 230 -10.42 -12.64 -1.16
C GLY A 230 -10.40 -13.02 -2.64
N ALA A 231 -10.27 -12.07 -3.57
CA ALA A 231 -10.24 -12.37 -5.00
C ALA A 231 -8.99 -13.18 -5.39
N VAL A 232 -9.15 -14.01 -6.41
CA VAL A 232 -8.11 -14.92 -6.91
C VAL A 232 -7.84 -14.63 -8.38
N PHE A 233 -6.57 -14.38 -8.71
CA PHE A 233 -6.09 -14.16 -10.07
C PHE A 233 -5.20 -15.33 -10.49
N ASN A 234 -5.76 -16.25 -11.28
CA ASN A 234 -5.04 -17.41 -11.80
C ASN A 234 -4.25 -17.06 -13.07
N GLY A 235 -4.75 -16.12 -13.89
CA GLY A 235 -4.05 -15.59 -15.06
C GLY A 235 -3.36 -14.25 -14.80
N PRO A 236 -2.57 -13.75 -15.78
CA PRO A 236 -1.92 -12.44 -15.66
C PRO A 236 -2.96 -11.32 -15.57
N ALA A 237 -2.68 -10.31 -14.74
CA ALA A 237 -3.63 -9.24 -14.47
C ALA A 237 -3.03 -7.85 -14.67
N THR A 238 -3.73 -7.00 -15.40
CA THR A 238 -3.43 -5.57 -15.49
C THR A 238 -4.60 -4.79 -14.92
N LEU A 239 -4.35 -4.09 -13.81
CA LEU A 239 -5.34 -3.26 -13.14
C LEU A 239 -4.95 -1.79 -13.30
N SER A 240 -5.86 -0.96 -13.77
CA SER A 240 -5.63 0.49 -13.96
C SER A 240 -6.81 1.25 -13.37
N PHE A 241 -6.66 1.77 -12.14
CA PHE A 241 -7.76 2.34 -11.36
C PHE A 241 -7.51 3.79 -10.96
N ALA A 242 -8.51 4.63 -11.21
CA ALA A 242 -8.67 5.90 -10.50
C ALA A 242 -9.76 5.71 -9.43
N THR A 243 -9.36 5.59 -8.16
CA THR A 243 -10.28 5.34 -7.03
C THR A 243 -9.71 5.89 -5.73
N ASN A 244 -10.57 6.20 -4.76
CA ASN A 244 -10.13 6.65 -3.44
C ASN A 244 -9.57 5.52 -2.56
N ARG A 245 -10.01 4.27 -2.79
CA ARG A 245 -9.73 3.15 -1.90
C ARG A 245 -9.77 1.83 -2.65
N LEU A 246 -8.70 1.05 -2.45
CA LEU A 246 -8.55 -0.29 -3.01
C LEU A 246 -8.32 -1.29 -1.87
N GLU A 247 -9.26 -2.22 -1.69
CA GLU A 247 -9.18 -3.25 -0.65
C GLU A 247 -8.81 -4.62 -1.23
N CYS A 248 -7.53 -4.98 -1.17
CA CYS A 248 -6.97 -6.23 -1.68
C CYS A 248 -6.63 -7.23 -0.56
N ARG A 249 -7.40 -7.24 0.53
CA ARG A 249 -7.14 -8.11 1.69
C ARG A 249 -7.30 -9.57 1.30
N ARG A 250 -6.36 -10.43 1.70
CA ARG A 250 -6.42 -11.89 1.40
C ARG A 250 -6.57 -12.22 -0.09
N THR A 251 -6.12 -11.33 -0.97
CA THR A 251 -6.04 -11.63 -2.41
C THR A 251 -5.00 -12.70 -2.68
N ARG A 252 -5.19 -13.48 -3.75
CA ARG A 252 -4.22 -14.49 -4.19
C ARG A 252 -3.84 -14.22 -5.65
N TRP A 253 -2.55 -14.07 -5.89
CA TRP A 253 -2.00 -13.77 -7.20
C TRP A 253 -1.11 -14.93 -7.63
N ILE A 254 -1.63 -15.77 -8.53
CA ILE A 254 -0.99 -17.00 -9.03
C ILE A 254 -0.29 -16.74 -10.38
N SER A 255 -0.23 -15.49 -10.82
CA SER A 255 0.50 -15.05 -12.01
C SER A 255 1.02 -13.62 -11.82
N THR A 256 1.79 -13.13 -12.79
CA THR A 256 2.32 -11.76 -12.78
C THR A 256 1.20 -10.75 -12.87
N ALA A 257 1.31 -9.67 -12.10
CA ALA A 257 0.31 -8.61 -12.13
C ALA A 257 0.92 -7.21 -12.02
N GLU A 258 0.27 -6.27 -12.69
CA GLU A 258 0.59 -4.85 -12.64
C GLU A 258 -0.65 -4.06 -12.21
N VAL A 259 -0.50 -3.22 -11.20
CA VAL A 259 -1.57 -2.41 -10.64
C VAL A 259 -1.14 -0.95 -10.69
N ARG A 260 -1.72 -0.20 -11.62
CA ARG A 260 -1.50 1.24 -11.81
C ARG A 260 -2.63 2.00 -11.18
N LEU A 261 -2.30 2.94 -10.29
CA LEU A 261 -3.27 3.58 -9.42
C LEU A 261 -3.14 5.10 -9.44
N ARG A 262 -4.28 5.75 -9.23
CA ARG A 262 -4.39 7.18 -8.95
C ARG A 262 -5.31 7.38 -7.75
N TYR A 263 -4.97 8.33 -6.85
CA TYR A 263 -5.74 8.72 -5.65
C TYR A 263 -5.89 7.65 -4.55
N ALA A 264 -5.52 6.40 -4.81
CA ALA A 264 -5.96 5.27 -4.01
C ALA A 264 -5.22 5.11 -2.67
N THR A 265 -5.97 4.85 -1.60
CA THR A 265 -5.44 4.19 -0.40
C THR A 265 -5.59 2.68 -0.55
N VAL A 266 -4.47 1.96 -0.54
CA VAL A 266 -4.39 0.52 -0.85
C VAL A 266 -4.19 -0.31 0.42
N ASP A 267 -4.97 -1.36 0.60
CA ASP A 267 -4.82 -2.32 1.71
C ASP A 267 -4.57 -3.73 1.17
N LEU A 268 -3.36 -4.27 1.40
CA LEU A 268 -2.95 -5.61 0.98
C LEU A 268 -2.89 -6.61 2.13
N ALA A 269 -3.49 -6.31 3.28
CA ALA A 269 -3.33 -7.16 4.46
C ALA A 269 -3.65 -8.63 4.13
N HIS A 270 -2.68 -9.51 4.38
CA HIS A 270 -2.72 -10.95 4.14
C HIS A 270 -2.84 -11.38 2.67
N ALA A 271 -2.50 -10.51 1.71
CA ALA A 271 -2.37 -10.90 0.31
C ALA A 271 -1.20 -11.87 0.10
N VAL A 272 -1.36 -12.79 -0.86
CA VAL A 272 -0.36 -13.81 -1.22
C VAL A 272 0.04 -13.64 -2.68
N PHE A 273 1.34 -13.58 -2.93
CA PHE A 273 1.92 -13.44 -4.26
C PHE A 273 2.80 -14.65 -4.56
N GLU A 274 2.43 -15.45 -5.57
CA GLU A 274 3.28 -16.54 -6.07
C GLU A 274 4.24 -16.06 -7.17
N TYR A 275 3.94 -14.90 -7.76
CA TYR A 275 4.71 -14.24 -8.82
C TYR A 275 4.83 -12.74 -8.54
N PRO A 276 5.73 -12.02 -9.24
CA PRO A 276 5.89 -10.57 -9.11
C PRO A 276 4.58 -9.79 -9.26
N LEU A 277 4.31 -8.92 -8.29
CA LEU A 277 3.25 -7.92 -8.30
C LEU A 277 3.87 -6.52 -8.23
N THR A 278 3.59 -5.69 -9.22
CA THR A 278 3.98 -4.27 -9.23
C THR A 278 2.78 -3.39 -8.91
N ILE A 279 2.95 -2.46 -7.97
CA ILE A 279 1.98 -1.40 -7.69
C ILE A 279 2.65 -0.06 -7.93
N ALA A 280 2.13 0.68 -8.90
CA ALA A 280 2.68 1.97 -9.33
C ALA A 280 1.64 3.08 -9.18
N ALA A 281 2.09 4.26 -8.72
CA ALA A 281 1.31 5.47 -8.75
C ALA A 281 1.50 6.19 -10.10
N GLU A 282 0.41 6.51 -10.79
CA GLU A 282 0.46 7.22 -12.06
C GLU A 282 0.30 8.73 -11.88
N ALA A 283 1.23 9.51 -12.44
CA ALA A 283 1.20 10.98 -12.34
C ALA A 283 0.15 11.60 -13.28
N ASP A 284 0.03 11.05 -14.49
CA ASP A 284 -0.89 11.55 -15.52
C ASP A 284 -2.19 10.74 -15.58
N PRO A 285 -3.34 11.37 -15.89
CA PRO A 285 -4.60 10.67 -16.06
C PRO A 285 -4.47 9.54 -17.09
N PHE A 286 -5.14 8.42 -16.81
CA PHE A 286 -5.21 7.34 -17.78
C PHE A 286 -5.86 7.83 -19.08
N VAL A 287 -5.39 7.28 -20.21
CA VAL A 287 -5.88 7.63 -21.54
C VAL A 287 -6.70 6.47 -22.07
N ARG A 288 -7.86 6.79 -22.63
CA ARG A 288 -8.75 5.83 -23.30
C ARG A 288 -8.20 5.49 -24.71
N PRO A 289 -8.67 4.42 -25.36
CA PRO A 289 -8.25 4.07 -26.73
C PRO A 289 -8.48 5.18 -27.77
N ASP A 290 -9.43 6.07 -27.52
CA ASP A 290 -9.74 7.23 -28.36
C ASP A 290 -8.75 8.41 -28.18
N GLY A 291 -7.74 8.25 -27.30
CA GLY A 291 -6.73 9.24 -26.99
C GLY A 291 -7.18 10.32 -25.99
N GLN A 292 -8.41 10.27 -25.49
CA GLN A 292 -8.91 11.22 -24.50
C GLN A 292 -8.61 10.75 -23.07
N PRO A 293 -8.31 11.66 -22.13
CA PRO A 293 -8.17 11.29 -20.74
C PRO A 293 -9.49 10.71 -20.21
N VAL A 294 -9.35 9.76 -19.29
CA VAL A 294 -10.47 9.23 -18.51
C VAL A 294 -11.01 10.34 -17.60
N ALA A 295 -12.34 10.48 -17.53
CA ALA A 295 -12.97 11.54 -16.75
C ALA A 295 -12.94 11.24 -15.24
N GLU A 296 -11.98 11.82 -14.53
CA GLU A 296 -11.78 11.61 -13.08
C GLU A 296 -12.57 12.62 -12.20
N GLN A 297 -13.53 13.34 -12.77
CA GLN A 297 -14.27 14.42 -12.09
C GLN A 297 -15.06 13.95 -10.87
N ALA A 298 -15.53 12.69 -10.89
CA ALA A 298 -16.19 12.08 -9.73
C ALA A 298 -15.28 11.93 -8.50
N LEU A 299 -13.96 12.00 -8.68
CA LEU A 299 -12.96 11.96 -7.62
C LEU A 299 -12.54 13.36 -7.16
N ALA A 300 -12.83 14.40 -7.96
CA ALA A 300 -12.50 15.80 -7.69
C ALA A 300 -13.42 16.38 -6.60
N GLY A 301 -13.12 16.04 -5.34
CA GLY A 301 -13.88 16.50 -4.18
C GLY A 301 -13.66 15.66 -2.92
N ALA A 302 -13.03 14.49 -3.04
CA ALA A 302 -12.71 13.64 -1.90
C ALA A 302 -11.64 14.29 -0.98
N PRO A 303 -11.69 14.06 0.35
CA PRO A 303 -10.69 14.60 1.28
C PRO A 303 -9.29 14.07 0.95
N GLY A 304 -8.36 14.96 0.56
CA GLY A 304 -7.02 14.60 0.11
C GLY A 304 -6.89 14.49 -1.41
N ALA A 305 -7.44 15.47 -2.14
CA ALA A 305 -7.43 15.59 -3.60
C ALA A 305 -6.03 15.80 -4.23
N ASP A 306 -4.99 15.19 -3.68
CA ASP A 306 -3.78 14.88 -4.42
C ASP A 306 -3.99 13.53 -5.14
N ALA A 307 -3.44 13.39 -6.35
CA ALA A 307 -3.48 12.11 -7.07
C ALA A 307 -2.61 11.01 -6.42
N MET A 308 -2.19 11.21 -5.16
CA MET A 308 -1.20 10.40 -4.49
C MET A 308 -1.78 9.06 -4.04
N VAL A 309 -1.06 7.99 -4.40
CA VAL A 309 -1.36 6.63 -3.95
C VAL A 309 -0.68 6.37 -2.62
N ARG A 310 -1.42 5.81 -1.67
CA ARG A 310 -0.98 5.57 -0.30
C ARG A 310 -1.13 4.10 0.05
N MET A 311 -0.10 3.50 0.65
CA MET A 311 -0.21 2.15 1.20
C MET A 311 -0.70 2.21 2.65
N ALA A 312 -1.79 1.52 2.96
CA ALA A 312 -2.36 1.42 4.30
C ALA A 312 -1.74 0.25 5.09
N SER A 313 -1.59 -0.92 4.47
CA SER A 313 -1.10 -2.10 5.18
C SER A 313 -0.48 -3.16 4.28
N LEU A 314 0.67 -3.68 4.71
CA LEU A 314 1.32 -4.87 4.17
C LEU A 314 1.36 -6.03 5.20
N ARG A 315 0.52 -5.96 6.24
CA ARG A 315 0.55 -6.94 7.34
C ARG A 315 0.23 -8.33 6.82
N GLY A 316 1.06 -9.32 7.15
CA GLY A 316 0.85 -10.72 6.75
C GLY A 316 1.09 -11.01 5.27
N VAL A 317 1.68 -10.06 4.52
CA VAL A 317 2.11 -10.23 3.13
C VAL A 317 3.51 -10.83 3.10
N ASP A 318 3.79 -11.69 2.12
CA ASP A 318 5.17 -12.02 1.72
C ASP A 318 5.63 -11.01 0.66
N ALA A 319 6.59 -10.15 1.03
CA ALA A 319 7.03 -9.04 0.19
C ALA A 319 8.14 -9.42 -0.81
N ALA A 320 8.56 -10.68 -0.89
CA ALA A 320 9.62 -11.14 -1.79
C ALA A 320 9.35 -10.83 -3.28
N HIS A 321 8.07 -10.79 -3.65
CA HIS A 321 7.62 -10.54 -5.01
C HIS A 321 6.93 -9.18 -5.19
N LEU A 322 7.03 -8.27 -4.20
CA LEU A 322 6.33 -6.99 -4.21
C LEU A 322 7.25 -5.85 -4.67
N VAL A 323 6.80 -5.14 -5.70
CA VAL A 323 7.40 -3.88 -6.17
C VAL A 323 6.41 -2.74 -5.90
N LEU A 324 6.87 -1.70 -5.23
CA LEU A 324 6.11 -0.46 -5.00
C LEU A 324 6.85 0.70 -5.68
N ALA A 325 6.17 1.40 -6.58
CA ALA A 325 6.73 2.54 -7.32
C ALA A 325 5.92 3.81 -7.07
N ASP A 326 6.59 4.87 -6.61
CA ASP A 326 6.00 6.20 -6.40
C ASP A 326 4.83 6.24 -5.39
N VAL A 327 4.84 5.34 -4.40
CA VAL A 327 3.77 5.21 -3.38
C VAL A 327 4.15 5.89 -2.05
N ASP A 328 3.18 6.55 -1.41
CA ASP A 328 3.31 7.05 -0.03
C ASP A 328 3.12 5.92 1.00
N LEU A 329 4.18 5.63 1.75
CA LEU A 329 4.26 4.61 2.80
C LEU A 329 4.19 5.22 4.20
N SER A 330 3.94 6.53 4.35
CA SER A 330 3.93 7.24 5.63
C SER A 330 2.92 6.72 6.64
N LYS A 331 1.83 6.11 6.16
CA LYS A 331 0.78 5.49 6.99
C LYS A 331 0.77 3.95 6.92
N CYS A 332 1.73 3.36 6.21
CA CYS A 332 1.77 1.93 5.97
C CYS A 332 2.12 1.14 7.24
N LEU A 333 1.35 0.10 7.53
CA LEU A 333 1.64 -0.87 8.58
C LEU A 333 2.46 -2.03 8.02
N PHE A 334 3.66 -2.25 8.56
CA PHE A 334 4.64 -3.26 8.12
C PHE A 334 4.82 -4.44 9.08
N THR A 335 4.29 -4.37 10.31
CA THR A 335 4.50 -5.42 11.30
C THR A 335 3.84 -6.72 10.85
N GLY A 336 4.63 -7.80 10.80
CA GLY A 336 4.16 -9.11 10.36
C GLY A 336 4.23 -9.32 8.85
N THR A 337 4.84 -8.42 8.08
CA THR A 337 5.27 -8.69 6.70
C THR A 337 6.45 -9.65 6.71
N VAL A 338 6.38 -10.68 5.86
CA VAL A 338 7.43 -11.68 5.65
C VAL A 338 8.32 -11.24 4.49
N HIS A 339 9.62 -11.56 4.53
CA HIS A 339 10.62 -11.12 3.53
C HIS A 339 10.58 -9.64 3.20
N LEU A 340 10.28 -8.78 4.19
CA LEU A 340 10.26 -7.33 4.01
C LEU A 340 11.62 -6.77 3.54
N ASP A 341 12.71 -7.51 3.76
CA ASP A 341 14.03 -7.16 3.24
C ASP A 341 14.19 -7.33 1.72
N GLN A 342 13.26 -8.02 1.07
CA GLN A 342 13.27 -8.26 -0.37
C GLN A 342 12.28 -7.37 -1.14
N VAL A 343 11.52 -6.52 -0.44
CA VAL A 343 10.61 -5.56 -1.09
C VAL A 343 11.40 -4.60 -1.98
N ARG A 344 10.89 -4.34 -3.18
CA ARG A 344 11.49 -3.35 -4.09
C ARG A 344 10.72 -2.04 -4.00
N LEU A 345 11.44 -0.98 -3.66
CA LEU A 345 10.90 0.37 -3.59
C LEU A 345 11.56 1.18 -4.69
N GLU A 346 10.77 1.60 -5.66
CA GLU A 346 11.21 2.33 -6.86
C GLU A 346 10.58 3.74 -6.88
N GLY A 347 11.24 4.67 -7.58
CA GLY A 347 10.77 6.05 -7.67
C GLY A 347 10.72 6.79 -6.33
N ALA A 348 9.74 7.69 -6.20
CA ALA A 348 9.55 8.59 -5.07
C ALA A 348 8.71 7.97 -3.93
N CYS A 349 9.09 6.79 -3.45
CA CYS A 349 8.47 6.20 -2.26
C CYS A 349 8.75 7.04 -1.01
N SER A 350 7.70 7.50 -0.31
CA SER A 350 7.84 8.40 0.84
C SER A 350 7.46 7.74 2.17
N PHE A 351 8.09 8.18 3.25
CA PHE A 351 7.82 7.73 4.62
C PHE A 351 7.54 8.93 5.51
N ASP A 352 6.89 8.68 6.65
CA ASP A 352 6.69 9.73 7.65
C ASP A 352 8.05 10.12 8.28
N THR A 353 8.04 11.22 9.02
CA THR A 353 9.24 11.71 9.70
C THR A 353 8.97 11.98 11.17
N VAL A 354 10.04 12.00 11.97
CA VAL A 354 9.93 12.43 13.37
C VAL A 354 9.31 13.83 13.47
N PRO A 355 8.56 14.14 14.55
CA PRO A 355 8.03 15.49 14.77
C PRO A 355 9.13 16.55 14.71
N SER A 356 8.89 17.61 13.94
CA SER A 356 9.80 18.72 13.77
C SER A 356 9.67 19.75 14.90
N GLY A 357 10.74 20.49 15.14
CA GLY A 357 10.78 21.58 16.11
C GLY A 357 11.40 21.22 17.47
N THR A 358 11.27 22.14 18.42
CA THR A 358 11.78 21.97 19.79
C THR A 358 10.62 21.59 20.70
N HIS A 359 10.68 20.42 21.31
CA HIS A 359 9.64 19.90 22.19
C HIS A 359 10.08 19.97 23.65
N TRP A 360 9.17 20.28 24.56
CA TRP A 360 9.45 20.28 25.98
C TRP A 360 9.05 18.94 26.58
N ARG A 361 10.02 18.22 27.18
CA ARG A 361 9.78 16.94 27.86
C ARG A 361 10.46 16.96 29.21
N HIS A 362 9.70 16.69 30.28
CA HIS A 362 10.18 16.74 31.67
C HIS A 362 11.00 18.01 32.00
N GLY A 363 10.57 19.18 31.50
CA GLY A 363 11.22 20.47 31.78
C GLY A 363 12.46 20.81 30.94
N HIS A 364 12.86 19.95 29.99
CA HIS A 364 14.01 20.22 29.12
C HIS A 364 13.63 20.33 27.63
N PRO A 365 14.26 21.24 26.86
CA PRO A 365 14.09 21.29 25.41
C PRO A 365 14.73 20.05 24.77
N THR A 366 13.93 19.32 24.02
CA THR A 366 14.32 18.11 23.30
C THR A 366 14.06 18.31 21.80
N ARG A 367 15.06 17.99 20.98
CA ARG A 367 14.93 17.98 19.51
C ARG A 367 15.12 16.57 19.01
N PHE A 368 14.16 16.07 18.25
CA PHE A 368 14.31 14.79 17.58
C PHE A 368 15.29 14.92 16.41
N THR A 369 15.99 13.83 16.13
CA THR A 369 16.91 13.78 15.01
C THR A 369 16.09 13.49 13.76
N SER A 370 16.10 14.40 12.77
CA SER A 370 15.38 14.21 11.51
C SER A 370 15.78 12.87 10.88
N ARG A 371 14.78 12.03 10.62
CA ARG A 371 14.86 10.72 9.98
C ARG A 371 13.48 10.23 9.54
N HIS A 372 13.46 9.26 8.63
CA HIS A 372 12.27 8.48 8.33
C HIS A 372 11.79 7.62 9.52
N THR A 373 10.48 7.51 9.65
CA THR A 373 9.77 6.79 10.70
C THR A 373 8.65 5.91 10.13
N LEU A 374 8.39 4.79 10.79
CA LEU A 374 7.29 3.91 10.46
C LEU A 374 6.01 4.41 11.13
N ALA A 375 4.85 4.24 10.48
CA ALA A 375 3.54 4.62 11.06
C ALA A 375 3.34 4.00 12.45
N GLU A 376 3.77 2.75 12.62
CA GLU A 376 3.65 2.02 13.87
C GLU A 376 4.56 2.57 14.98
N GLU A 377 5.70 3.19 14.64
CA GLU A 377 6.50 3.94 15.62
C GLU A 377 5.74 5.17 16.11
N HIS A 378 5.04 5.89 15.21
CA HIS A 378 4.21 7.03 15.61
C HIS A 378 3.13 6.59 16.60
N HIS A 379 2.44 5.50 16.29
CA HIS A 379 1.41 4.91 17.16
C HIS A 379 1.96 4.56 18.53
N TRP A 380 3.10 3.85 18.57
CA TRP A 380 3.75 3.48 19.83
C TRP A 380 4.15 4.70 20.66
N ARG A 381 4.75 5.73 20.04
CA ARG A 381 5.20 6.93 20.77
C ARG A 381 4.06 7.81 21.24
N ALA A 382 3.00 7.94 20.44
CA ALA A 382 1.80 8.66 20.83
C ALA A 382 1.11 8.01 22.04
N SER A 383 1.22 6.68 22.19
CA SER A 383 0.68 5.96 23.35
C SER A 383 1.51 6.10 24.65
N GLN A 384 2.70 6.70 24.61
CA GLN A 384 3.55 6.82 25.80
C GLN A 384 3.07 7.92 26.76
N PRO A 385 3.16 7.73 28.09
CA PRO A 385 2.70 8.72 29.08
C PRO A 385 3.32 10.12 28.96
N ALA A 386 4.49 10.22 28.34
CA ALA A 386 5.21 11.49 28.11
C ALA A 386 5.47 11.72 26.61
N ALA A 387 4.47 11.42 25.77
CA ALA A 387 4.53 11.62 24.32
C ALA A 387 4.75 13.09 23.97
N ALA A 388 5.71 13.37 23.08
CA ALA A 388 5.87 14.70 22.52
C ALA A 388 4.72 15.01 21.54
N ARG A 389 4.31 16.27 21.44
CA ARG A 389 3.33 16.71 20.43
C ARG A 389 3.88 16.44 19.02
N GLY A 390 3.03 15.93 18.12
CA GLY A 390 3.36 15.67 16.71
C GLY A 390 3.47 14.19 16.35
N TRP A 391 3.60 13.28 17.33
CA TRP A 391 3.44 11.84 17.07
C TRP A 391 1.98 11.52 16.78
N LYS A 392 1.73 10.72 15.73
CA LYS A 392 0.38 10.39 15.25
C LYS A 392 -0.18 9.20 16.03
N ALA A 393 -1.39 9.31 16.57
CA ALA A 393 -2.02 8.22 17.31
C ALA A 393 -2.54 7.14 16.35
N ALA A 394 -2.53 5.90 16.83
CA ALA A 394 -3.19 4.79 16.13
C ALA A 394 -4.69 5.05 16.00
N VAL A 395 -5.25 4.68 14.84
CA VAL A 395 -6.69 4.49 14.71
C VAL A 395 -7.07 3.23 15.51
N PRO A 396 -8.18 3.23 16.26
CA PRO A 396 -8.65 2.03 16.96
C PRO A 396 -8.70 0.80 16.06
N GLY A 397 -8.21 -0.35 16.54
CA GLY A 397 -8.20 -1.62 15.80
C GLY A 397 -6.94 -1.92 14.98
N THR A 398 -5.99 -0.98 14.85
CA THR A 398 -4.74 -1.17 14.09
C THR A 398 -3.71 -2.10 14.75
N GLY A 399 -3.95 -2.51 16.01
CA GLY A 399 -3.00 -3.31 16.80
C GLY A 399 -1.86 -2.46 17.38
N HIS A 400 -1.18 -2.99 18.41
CA HIS A 400 -0.07 -2.31 19.06
C HIS A 400 1.24 -3.02 18.72
N ALA A 401 2.15 -2.32 18.02
CA ALA A 401 3.52 -2.76 17.84
C ALA A 401 4.42 -2.02 18.83
N GLY A 402 5.23 -2.76 19.58
CA GLY A 402 6.23 -2.21 20.50
C GLY A 402 7.63 -2.19 19.88
N PRO A 403 8.63 -1.71 20.62
CA PRO A 403 10.02 -1.65 20.15
C PRO A 403 10.57 -3.01 19.70
N THR A 404 10.16 -4.10 20.37
CA THR A 404 10.57 -5.47 20.06
C THR A 404 10.10 -5.92 18.68
N GLN A 405 8.88 -5.55 18.28
CA GLN A 405 8.34 -5.87 16.96
C GLN A 405 8.89 -4.92 15.89
N LEU A 406 9.13 -3.65 16.23
CA LEU A 406 9.58 -2.65 15.27
C LEU A 406 11.07 -2.76 14.91
N ALA A 407 11.93 -3.21 15.82
CA ALA A 407 13.37 -3.32 15.52
C ALA A 407 13.67 -4.28 14.34
N PRO A 408 13.07 -5.48 14.24
CA PRO A 408 13.20 -6.33 13.04
C PRO A 408 12.67 -5.68 11.76
N VAL A 409 11.56 -4.94 11.82
CA VAL A 409 10.97 -4.24 10.66
C VAL A 409 11.92 -3.17 10.14
N TYR A 410 12.49 -2.35 11.04
CA TYR A 410 13.54 -1.38 10.70
C TYR A 410 14.76 -2.03 10.06
N ARG A 411 15.21 -3.18 10.59
CA ARG A 411 16.35 -3.92 10.05
C ARG A 411 16.07 -4.45 8.65
N ALA A 412 14.88 -4.99 8.42
CA ALA A 412 14.49 -5.52 7.11
C ALA A 412 14.44 -4.40 6.06
N LEU A 413 13.78 -3.28 6.37
CA LEU A 413 13.75 -2.11 5.48
C LEU A 413 15.14 -1.52 5.25
N ARG A 414 15.99 -1.45 6.28
CA ARG A 414 17.39 -1.04 6.08
C ARG A 414 18.06 -1.91 5.02
N LYS A 415 17.94 -3.24 5.13
CA LYS A 415 18.54 -4.18 4.18
C LYS A 415 18.00 -3.98 2.76
N ALA A 416 16.68 -3.80 2.60
CA ALA A 416 16.08 -3.50 1.29
C ALA A 416 16.65 -2.22 0.65
N PHE A 417 16.88 -1.18 1.46
CA PHE A 417 17.51 0.07 0.99
C PHE A 417 19.03 -0.08 0.70
N GLU A 418 19.74 -0.89 1.48
CA GLU A 418 21.15 -1.23 1.21
C GLU A 418 21.28 -2.00 -0.12
N ASP A 419 20.39 -2.96 -0.36
CA ASP A 419 20.35 -3.77 -1.58
C ASP A 419 20.00 -2.92 -2.82
N SER A 420 19.18 -1.87 -2.66
CA SER A 420 18.90 -0.88 -3.71
C SER A 420 19.95 0.24 -3.86
N LYS A 421 21.06 0.17 -3.09
CA LYS A 421 22.13 1.18 -3.04
C LYS A 421 21.67 2.57 -2.57
N ASN A 422 20.55 2.66 -1.85
CA ASN A 422 20.07 3.87 -1.21
C ASN A 422 20.64 3.99 0.22
N GLU A 423 21.93 4.33 0.29
CA GLU A 423 22.69 4.52 1.54
C GLU A 423 22.09 5.62 2.47
N PRO A 424 21.56 6.76 1.97
CA PRO A 424 20.89 7.74 2.83
C PRO A 424 19.64 7.21 3.53
N GLY A 425 18.77 6.52 2.80
CA GLY A 425 17.56 5.92 3.37
C GLY A 425 17.89 4.81 4.36
N ALA A 426 18.84 3.94 4.02
CA ALA A 426 19.33 2.89 4.93
C ALA A 426 19.83 3.43 6.27
N ALA A 427 20.53 4.58 6.27
CA ALA A 427 21.01 5.22 7.50
C ALA A 427 19.88 5.67 8.44
N ASP A 428 18.75 6.12 7.89
CA ASP A 428 17.58 6.53 8.68
C ASP A 428 16.90 5.32 9.33
N PHE A 429 16.76 4.21 8.60
CA PHE A 429 16.23 2.96 9.16
C PHE A 429 17.19 2.31 10.16
N TYR A 430 18.51 2.42 9.96
CA TYR A 430 19.51 2.02 10.96
C TYR A 430 19.33 2.79 12.27
N TYR A 431 19.14 4.11 12.19
CA TYR A 431 18.90 4.93 13.38
C TYR A 431 17.61 4.51 14.10
N GLY A 432 16.55 4.24 13.34
CA GLY A 432 15.28 3.72 13.87
C GLY A 432 15.44 2.39 14.59
N GLU A 433 16.16 1.42 13.99
CA GLU A 433 16.45 0.12 14.63
C GLU A 433 17.14 0.31 15.99
N MET A 434 18.22 1.10 16.03
CA MET A 434 18.98 1.33 17.28
C MET A 434 18.12 2.01 18.34
N GLU A 435 17.23 2.91 17.92
CA GLU A 435 16.31 3.57 18.83
C GLU A 435 15.27 2.61 19.41
N MET A 436 14.74 1.69 18.61
CA MET A 436 13.84 0.64 19.09
C MET A 436 14.58 -0.30 20.06
N ARG A 437 15.80 -0.75 19.74
CA ARG A 437 16.60 -1.62 20.63
C ARG A 437 16.93 -0.96 21.98
N ARG A 438 17.17 0.36 21.98
CA ARG A 438 17.42 1.13 23.22
C ARG A 438 16.18 1.17 24.13
N HIS A 439 15.00 1.21 23.54
CA HIS A 439 13.70 1.28 24.24
C HIS A 439 13.07 -0.09 24.51
N ASP A 440 13.54 -1.16 23.87
CA ASP A 440 13.12 -2.52 24.15
C ASP A 440 13.59 -2.93 25.56
N ARG A 441 12.63 -3.21 26.46
CA ARG A 441 12.88 -3.65 27.84
C ARG A 441 12.72 -5.15 28.03
N THR A 442 12.34 -5.87 26.98
CA THR A 442 11.95 -7.28 27.01
C THR A 442 13.05 -8.18 26.48
N THR A 443 13.65 -7.85 25.33
CA THR A 443 14.67 -8.70 24.70
C THR A 443 16.09 -8.17 24.89
N THR A 444 16.27 -6.85 24.85
CA THR A 444 17.59 -6.22 24.98
C THR A 444 18.05 -6.18 26.45
N SER A 445 19.24 -6.70 26.73
CA SER A 445 19.79 -6.69 28.09
C SER A 445 20.04 -5.26 28.62
N PRO A 446 19.98 -5.01 29.94
CA PRO A 446 20.26 -3.69 30.50
C PRO A 446 21.66 -3.15 30.15
N ALA A 447 22.67 -4.02 30.10
CA ALA A 447 24.03 -3.67 29.71
C ALA A 447 24.11 -3.20 28.26
N GLU A 448 23.48 -3.93 27.34
CA GLU A 448 23.42 -3.57 25.92
C GLU A 448 22.64 -2.27 25.71
N ARG A 449 21.54 -2.05 26.44
CA ARG A 449 20.82 -0.77 26.41
C ARG A 449 21.68 0.38 26.92
N GLY A 450 22.48 0.15 27.96
CA GLY A 450 23.47 1.11 28.47
C GLY A 450 24.50 1.47 27.38
N LEU A 451 25.04 0.46 26.70
CA LEU A 451 25.96 0.64 25.57
C LEU A 451 25.31 1.47 24.44
N LEU A 452 24.09 1.12 24.02
CA LEU A 452 23.34 1.85 23.00
C LEU A 452 23.06 3.29 23.42
N HIS A 453 22.78 3.52 24.71
CA HIS A 453 22.58 4.86 25.25
C HIS A 453 23.87 5.69 25.16
N THR A 454 25.01 5.14 25.58
CA THR A 454 26.32 5.78 25.46
C THR A 454 26.67 6.05 23.99
N TYR A 455 26.45 5.09 23.10
CA TYR A 455 26.71 5.23 21.67
C TYR A 455 25.85 6.32 21.02
N TRP A 456 24.58 6.44 21.43
CA TRP A 456 23.69 7.52 21.02
C TRP A 456 24.16 8.89 21.49
N ILE A 457 24.55 9.02 22.76
CA ILE A 457 25.04 10.28 23.34
C ILE A 457 26.29 10.74 22.61
N LEU A 458 27.27 9.84 22.44
CA LEU A 458 28.59 10.19 21.92
C LEU A 458 28.58 10.51 20.43
N SER A 459 27.80 9.79 19.63
CA SER A 459 27.92 9.85 18.16
C SER A 459 26.61 9.83 17.39
N GLY A 460 25.45 9.72 18.07
CA GLY A 460 24.16 9.51 17.43
C GLY A 460 24.16 8.21 16.61
N TYR A 461 24.67 7.13 17.20
CA TYR A 461 24.87 5.83 16.54
C TYR A 461 25.84 5.88 15.35
N GLY A 462 26.93 6.64 15.46
CA GLY A 462 27.96 6.73 14.42
C GLY A 462 27.52 7.50 13.17
N LEU A 463 26.37 8.17 13.18
CA LEU A 463 25.83 8.89 12.02
C LEU A 463 25.98 10.43 12.12
N ARG A 464 26.45 10.96 13.25
CA ARG A 464 26.51 12.41 13.50
C ARG A 464 27.92 12.86 13.92
N ALA A 465 28.73 13.22 12.94
CA ALA A 465 30.11 13.68 13.14
C ALA A 465 30.22 14.88 14.10
N LEU A 466 29.31 15.86 14.00
CA LEU A 466 29.31 17.04 14.87
C LEU A 466 29.13 16.70 16.36
N ARG A 467 28.40 15.63 16.70
CA ARG A 467 28.26 15.19 18.10
C ARG A 467 29.57 14.59 18.60
N ALA A 468 30.17 13.71 17.80
CA ALA A 468 31.45 13.09 18.15
C ALA A 468 32.58 14.12 18.26
N LEU A 469 32.64 15.09 17.34
CA LEU A 469 33.59 16.22 17.41
C LEU A 469 33.32 17.13 18.62
N GLY A 470 32.06 17.40 18.96
CA GLY A 470 31.71 18.16 20.15
C GLY A 470 32.17 17.46 21.44
N TRP A 471 31.97 16.14 21.53
CA TRP A 471 32.48 15.34 22.65
C TRP A 471 34.00 15.27 22.67
N LEU A 472 34.65 15.23 21.50
CA LEU A 472 36.11 15.28 21.41
C LEU A 472 36.64 16.60 21.98
N VAL A 473 36.08 17.74 21.56
CA VAL A 473 36.46 19.06 22.09
C VAL A 473 36.20 19.15 23.59
N ALA A 474 35.06 18.66 24.07
CA ALA A 474 34.75 18.64 25.50
C ALA A 474 35.72 17.76 26.29
N ALA A 475 36.05 16.56 25.79
CA ALA A 475 37.04 15.68 26.40
C ALA A 475 38.42 16.35 26.46
N MET A 476 38.88 16.95 25.36
CA MET A 476 40.15 17.68 25.32
C MET A 476 40.18 18.86 26.29
N LEU A 477 39.08 19.62 26.43
CA LEU A 477 38.96 20.69 27.42
C LEU A 477 39.01 20.17 28.86
N ILE A 478 38.37 19.02 29.14
CA ILE A 478 38.43 18.38 30.45
C ILE A 478 39.85 17.89 30.74
N THR A 479 40.51 17.21 29.80
CA THR A 479 41.90 16.77 29.90
C THR A 479 42.81 17.96 30.18
N LEU A 480 42.64 19.06 29.45
CA LEU A 480 43.41 20.29 29.63
C LEU A 480 43.25 20.87 31.04
N VAL A 481 42.01 20.99 31.53
CA VAL A 481 41.72 21.51 32.88
C VAL A 481 42.32 20.59 33.96
N LEU A 482 42.18 19.28 33.82
CA LEU A 482 42.73 18.29 34.76
C LEU A 482 44.27 18.29 34.76
N LEU A 483 44.91 18.42 33.59
CA LEU A 483 46.37 18.52 33.48
C LEU A 483 46.90 19.82 34.11
N MET A 484 46.24 20.96 33.88
CA MET A 484 46.62 22.21 34.54
C MET A 484 46.46 22.12 36.07
N GLY A 485 45.35 21.53 36.53
CA GLY A 485 45.02 21.41 37.96
C GLY A 485 45.94 20.45 38.71
N PHE A 486 46.21 19.28 38.13
CA PHE A 486 46.81 18.15 38.84
C PHE A 486 47.91 17.42 38.07
N GLY A 487 47.93 17.49 36.74
CA GLY A 487 48.79 16.66 35.91
C GLY A 487 50.20 17.19 35.65
N LEU A 488 50.38 18.51 35.59
CA LEU A 488 51.68 19.13 35.41
C LEU A 488 52.37 19.35 36.78
N PRO A 489 53.67 19.01 36.93
CA PRO A 489 54.40 19.19 38.18
C PRO A 489 54.52 20.67 38.56
N LYS A 490 54.82 20.94 39.83
CA LYS A 490 55.03 22.30 40.35
C LYS A 490 56.20 23.00 39.64
N ASP A 491 57.31 22.28 39.47
CA ASP A 491 58.53 22.70 38.80
C ASP A 491 58.97 21.57 37.84
N ASP A 492 59.66 21.91 36.74
CA ASP A 492 60.25 20.87 35.88
C ASP A 492 61.32 20.11 36.69
N PRO A 493 61.27 18.77 36.75
CA PRO A 493 62.17 18.00 37.60
C PRO A 493 63.62 18.26 37.19
N LYS A 494 64.41 18.80 38.11
CA LYS A 494 65.82 19.09 37.88
C LYS A 494 66.57 17.77 37.69
N GLN A 495 67.32 17.68 36.60
CA GLN A 495 68.26 16.59 36.39
C GLN A 495 69.58 17.02 37.03
N GLU A 496 69.92 16.40 38.15
CA GLU A 496 71.22 16.62 38.80
C GLU A 496 72.17 15.52 38.32
N ALA A 497 73.22 15.94 37.61
CA ALA A 497 74.27 15.05 37.14
C ALA A 497 75.41 15.06 38.17
N THR A 498 75.45 14.06 39.04
CA THR A 498 76.56 13.86 39.98
C THR A 498 77.66 13.06 39.28
N GLY A 499 78.82 13.69 39.07
CA GLY A 499 79.97 13.06 38.44
C GLY A 499 80.99 12.63 39.49
N THR A 500 81.36 11.35 39.54
CA THR A 500 82.49 10.87 40.34
C THR A 500 83.76 10.89 39.49
N VAL A 501 84.74 11.72 39.88
CA VAL A 501 86.06 11.82 39.21
C VAL A 501 87.10 11.04 40.02
N PRO A 502 87.72 9.97 39.48
CA PRO A 502 88.75 9.22 40.19
C PRO A 502 90.03 10.04 40.41
N PRO A 503 90.69 9.95 41.58
CA PRO A 503 91.98 10.61 41.82
C PRO A 503 93.07 9.93 40.98
N GLY A 504 93.49 10.61 39.91
CA GLY A 504 94.46 10.09 38.93
C GLY A 504 94.11 10.38 37.48
N GLY A 505 92.88 10.85 37.19
CA GLY A 505 92.42 11.13 35.83
C GLY A 505 92.00 9.86 35.10
N GLY A 506 90.72 9.76 34.76
CA GLY A 506 90.11 8.58 34.14
C GLY A 506 88.65 8.82 33.81
N LYS A 507 87.97 7.79 33.30
CA LYS A 507 86.58 7.86 32.81
C LYS A 507 85.64 8.41 33.90
N VAL A 508 85.01 9.55 33.63
CA VAL A 508 84.03 10.18 34.54
C VAL A 508 82.69 9.49 34.35
N THR A 509 82.16 8.88 35.41
CA THR A 509 80.80 8.33 35.42
C THR A 509 79.86 9.40 35.97
N PHE A 510 78.86 9.76 35.18
CA PHE A 510 77.77 10.65 35.62
C PHE A 510 76.57 9.79 36.00
N GLU A 511 76.12 9.90 37.25
CA GLU A 511 74.78 9.45 37.64
C GLU A 511 73.83 10.64 37.49
N ILE A 512 72.80 10.47 36.66
CA ILE A 512 71.77 11.49 36.44
C ILE A 512 70.58 11.09 37.30
N GLU A 513 70.46 11.72 38.47
CA GLU A 513 69.29 11.55 39.33
C GLU A 513 68.20 12.54 38.90
N LYS A 514 67.01 12.01 38.63
CA LYS A 514 65.83 12.80 38.27
C LYS A 514 64.83 12.74 39.42
N GLY A 515 64.54 13.89 40.02
CA GLY A 515 63.56 13.97 41.11
C GLY A 515 62.14 13.64 40.65
N ASP A 516 61.35 13.01 41.51
CA ASP A 516 59.96 12.65 41.23
C ASP A 516 59.08 13.92 41.09
N PRO A 517 58.21 13.98 40.05
CA PRO A 517 57.34 15.12 39.82
C PRO A 517 56.30 15.30 40.93
N GLN A 518 56.36 16.44 41.63
CA GLN A 518 55.46 16.75 42.75
C GLN A 518 54.19 17.50 42.33
N ASN A 519 53.08 17.21 43.04
CA ASN A 519 51.79 17.86 42.81
C ASN A 519 51.82 19.38 43.06
N PRO A 520 51.06 20.18 42.27
CA PRO A 520 51.07 21.63 42.40
C PRO A 520 50.33 22.13 43.66
N THR A 521 51.04 22.88 44.50
CA THR A 521 50.52 23.46 45.76
C THR A 521 50.01 24.91 45.64
N GLY A 522 50.19 25.59 44.49
CA GLY A 522 49.67 26.94 44.20
C GLY A 522 49.82 27.36 42.72
N ASN A 523 49.05 28.35 42.24
CA ASN A 523 49.01 28.85 40.84
C ASN A 523 48.77 27.77 39.75
N ARG A 524 47.64 27.07 39.87
CA ARG A 524 47.27 25.95 38.97
C ARG A 524 46.86 26.37 37.55
N PHE A 525 46.31 27.58 37.39
CA PHE A 525 45.80 28.09 36.11
C PHE A 525 46.63 29.29 35.63
N THR A 526 47.71 29.02 34.89
CA THR A 526 48.60 30.05 34.32
C THR A 526 48.80 29.81 32.83
N GLY A 527 49.10 30.87 32.05
CA GLY A 527 49.30 30.75 30.60
C GLY A 527 50.37 29.73 30.20
N LYS A 528 51.49 29.67 30.95
CA LYS A 528 52.57 28.68 30.71
C LYS A 528 52.11 27.23 30.93
N ARG A 529 51.27 26.98 31.95
CA ARG A 529 50.71 25.64 32.21
C ARG A 529 49.64 25.29 31.18
N PHE A 530 48.88 26.27 30.69
CA PHE A 530 47.94 26.08 29.58
C PHE A 530 48.65 25.63 28.31
N GLU A 531 49.73 26.30 27.89
CA GLU A 531 50.52 25.89 26.72
C GLU A 531 51.10 24.47 26.85
N LYS A 532 51.68 24.14 28.01
CA LYS A 532 52.18 22.79 28.30
C LYS A 532 51.06 21.75 28.25
N ALA A 533 49.93 22.00 28.92
CA ALA A 533 48.79 21.08 28.95
C ALA A 533 48.14 20.93 27.56
N LEU A 534 48.09 22.00 26.77
CA LEU A 534 47.57 21.98 25.39
C LEU A 534 48.46 21.14 24.49
N ASN A 535 49.78 21.30 24.59
CA ASN A 535 50.73 20.47 23.85
C ASN A 535 50.63 18.99 24.23
N VAL A 536 50.47 18.68 25.52
CA VAL A 536 50.26 17.30 25.98
C VAL A 536 48.97 16.72 25.40
N THR A 537 47.87 17.47 25.47
CA THR A 537 46.55 17.04 24.99
C THR A 537 46.51 16.87 23.46
N LEU A 538 47.06 17.81 22.69
CA LEU A 538 47.08 17.69 21.23
C LEU A 538 47.96 16.52 20.76
N ASN A 539 49.11 16.35 21.41
CA ASN A 539 50.00 15.25 21.10
C ASN A 539 49.41 13.89 21.52
N SER A 540 48.66 13.80 22.62
CA SER A 540 48.04 12.53 23.03
C SER A 540 46.88 12.09 22.12
N VAL A 541 46.19 13.03 21.47
CA VAL A 541 45.10 12.73 20.51
C VAL A 541 45.63 12.15 19.20
N VAL A 542 46.77 12.65 18.69
CA VAL A 542 47.22 12.40 17.31
C VAL A 542 48.60 11.69 17.23
N PHE A 543 49.48 11.86 18.21
CA PHE A 543 50.88 11.43 18.14
C PHE A 543 51.35 10.64 19.39
N ARG A 544 52.60 10.16 19.38
CA ARG A 544 53.24 9.49 20.54
C ARG A 544 53.51 10.49 21.67
N SER A 545 53.78 9.93 22.86
CA SER A 545 53.99 10.62 24.14
C SER A 545 54.60 12.02 24.04
N SER A 546 53.99 12.96 24.74
CA SER A 546 54.37 14.39 24.75
C SER A 546 55.80 14.68 25.24
N GLY A 547 56.51 13.69 25.80
CA GLY A 547 57.86 13.83 26.35
C GLY A 547 57.92 14.76 27.58
N GLN A 548 56.77 15.17 28.11
CA GLN A 548 56.64 16.03 29.28
C GLN A 548 56.63 15.18 30.56
N ASP A 549 57.24 15.71 31.61
CA ASP A 549 57.17 15.11 32.93
C ASP A 549 55.81 15.40 33.55
N LEU A 550 55.08 14.33 33.87
CA LEU A 550 53.75 14.39 34.45
C LEU A 550 53.79 13.83 35.88
N THR A 551 52.95 14.39 36.75
CA THR A 551 52.69 13.78 38.07
C THR A 551 52.00 12.42 37.87
N THR A 552 51.95 11.59 38.91
CA THR A 552 51.20 10.31 38.87
C THR A 552 49.75 10.52 38.40
N ALA A 553 49.09 11.58 38.87
CA ALA A 553 47.76 11.95 38.42
C ALA A 553 47.75 12.35 36.93
N GLY A 554 48.75 13.12 36.48
CA GLY A 554 48.94 13.49 35.08
C GLY A 554 49.13 12.30 34.16
N THR A 555 49.88 11.28 34.59
CA THR A 555 50.06 10.03 33.84
C THR A 555 48.73 9.30 33.64
N TYR A 556 47.90 9.15 34.69
CA TYR A 556 46.58 8.53 34.55
C TYR A 556 45.62 9.36 33.68
N ILE A 557 45.68 10.69 33.76
CA ILE A 557 44.89 11.60 32.91
C ILE A 557 45.31 11.44 31.43
N GLU A 558 46.61 11.41 31.15
CA GLU A 558 47.12 11.20 29.79
C GLU A 558 46.74 9.81 29.25
N MET A 559 46.84 8.76 30.08
CA MET A 559 46.41 7.41 29.72
C MET A 559 44.92 7.35 29.35
N ALA A 560 44.05 8.04 30.12
CA ALA A 560 42.63 8.10 29.82
C ALA A 560 42.34 8.87 28.51
N SER A 561 43.00 10.01 28.29
CA SER A 561 42.90 10.79 27.05
C SER A 561 43.29 9.96 25.82
N ARG A 562 44.38 9.18 25.90
CA ARG A 562 44.85 8.28 24.82
C ARG A 562 43.88 7.17 24.44
N LEU A 563 42.88 6.87 25.25
CA LEU A 563 41.81 5.93 24.91
C LEU A 563 40.58 6.66 24.38
N VAL A 564 40.13 7.68 25.13
CA VAL A 564 38.83 8.33 24.90
C VAL A 564 38.87 9.21 23.65
N GLU A 565 39.90 10.04 23.50
CA GLU A 565 39.95 11.04 22.43
C GLU A 565 40.14 10.40 21.03
N PRO A 566 41.04 9.41 20.83
CA PRO A 566 41.11 8.69 19.56
C PRO A 566 39.83 7.91 19.22
N THR A 567 39.13 7.36 20.22
CA THR A 567 37.85 6.68 20.00
C THR A 567 36.77 7.65 19.50
N LEU A 568 36.70 8.85 20.07
CA LEU A 568 35.77 9.90 19.63
C LEU A 568 36.14 10.41 18.22
N LEU A 569 37.43 10.54 17.93
CA LEU A 569 37.91 10.88 16.59
C LEU A 569 37.54 9.79 15.58
N ALA A 570 37.73 8.51 15.91
CA ALA A 570 37.35 7.39 15.07
C ALA A 570 35.83 7.37 14.80
N LEU A 571 35.00 7.63 15.81
CA LEU A 571 33.55 7.78 15.65
C LEU A 571 33.18 8.96 14.74
N ALA A 572 33.88 10.08 14.84
CA ALA A 572 33.69 11.22 13.95
C ALA A 572 34.05 10.86 12.50
N VAL A 573 35.18 10.18 12.28
CA VAL A 573 35.62 9.73 10.95
C VAL A 573 34.62 8.75 10.33
N LEU A 574 34.13 7.78 11.12
CA LEU A 574 33.08 6.84 10.68
C LEU A 574 31.81 7.58 10.24
N ALA A 575 31.38 8.58 11.01
CA ALA A 575 30.21 9.38 10.69
C ALA A 575 30.40 10.25 9.43
N VAL A 576 31.61 10.78 9.19
CA VAL A 576 31.95 11.51 7.97
C VAL A 576 31.95 10.57 6.77
N ARG A 577 32.56 9.38 6.89
CA ARG A 577 32.54 8.37 5.82
C ARG A 577 31.12 7.98 5.44
N GLY A 578 30.26 7.76 6.44
CA GLY A 578 28.84 7.48 6.24
C GLY A 578 28.02 8.66 5.69
N ARG A 579 28.59 9.88 5.63
CA ARG A 579 27.99 11.04 4.96
C ARG A 579 28.49 11.23 3.53
N ILE A 580 29.73 10.81 3.22
CA ILE A 580 30.30 10.86 1.87
C ILE A 580 29.74 9.73 0.98
N LYS A 581 29.36 8.60 1.59
CA LYS A 581 28.64 7.52 0.90
C LYS A 581 27.18 7.83 0.56
N ARG A 582 26.61 8.84 1.21
CA ARG A 582 25.26 9.36 0.92
C ARG A 582 25.36 10.34 -0.23
#